data_AF-A0A1Q2D0K8-F1
#
_entry.id   AF-A0A1Q2D0K8-F1
#
_cell.length_a   1.000
_cell.length_b   1.000
_cell.length_c   1.000
_cell.angle_alpha   90.00
_cell.angle_beta   90.00
_cell.angle_gamma   90.00
#
_symmetry.space_group_name_H-M   'P 1'
#
loop_
_entity.id
_entity.type
_entity.pdbx_description
1 polymer ?
#
loop_
_entity_poly.entity_id
_entity_poly.type
_entity_poly.pdbx_seq_one_letter_code
_entity_poly.pdbx_strand_id
1 'polypeptide(L)'
;MSRCRTGTRSSRTRPTAEIWLFFKRGHTIDAWTTWVGRSEDCGRTWSELAELVPGDTSGGRGPVRQSPLRIDDAWLAPGSVELWDPPTWDCFIDASTDGGVTWRRTPVPLDHATLRGAGCIQPALVPGTGARLVMLTRSTEGRVFRGATDDPTDWPPLTPTTLPNNNSGIAAVALPDGRIWCAHNEASGDWASRSRLVISSTSDDGLTWQRVTVLEDGVAEGDGTPVTAAATGVVTDGVGEFSYPAMVVVGDEVWLTWSWQRRSIAFERLVF
;
A
#
# COMPACT_ATOMS: atom_id res chain seq x y z
N MET A 1 -52.30 -25.87 -22.83
CA MET A 1 -51.74 -26.03 -21.47
C MET A 1 -50.32 -26.55 -21.60
N SER A 2 -49.39 -25.80 -21.02
CA SER A 2 -47.96 -25.80 -21.34
C SER A 2 -47.24 -27.07 -20.84
N ARG A 3 -46.38 -27.65 -21.68
CA ARG A 3 -45.54 -28.80 -21.34
C ARG A 3 -44.31 -28.33 -20.56
N CYS A 4 -44.08 -28.95 -19.41
CA CYS A 4 -42.90 -28.78 -18.58
C CYS A 4 -41.65 -29.26 -19.37
N ARG A 5 -40.75 -28.34 -19.74
CA ARG A 5 -39.40 -28.68 -20.19
C ARG A 5 -38.50 -28.74 -18.97
N THR A 6 -37.90 -29.90 -18.76
CA THR A 6 -36.77 -30.14 -17.87
C THR A 6 -35.55 -29.35 -18.37
N GLY A 7 -35.36 -28.15 -17.83
CA GLY A 7 -34.11 -27.40 -17.97
C GLY A 7 -33.10 -27.94 -16.97
N THR A 8 -32.00 -28.48 -17.49
CA THR A 8 -30.80 -28.83 -16.72
C THR A 8 -30.39 -27.65 -15.84
N ARG A 9 -30.20 -27.91 -14.54
CA ARG A 9 -29.52 -26.98 -13.64
C ARG A 9 -28.09 -26.82 -14.15
N SER A 10 -27.85 -25.77 -14.93
CA SER A 10 -26.52 -25.22 -15.10
C SER A 10 -26.03 -24.86 -13.71
N SER A 11 -25.07 -25.63 -13.19
CA SER A 11 -24.31 -25.27 -12.00
C SER A 11 -23.59 -23.96 -12.32
N ARG A 12 -24.20 -22.85 -11.94
CA ARG A 12 -23.56 -21.55 -11.95
C ARG A 12 -22.47 -21.63 -10.86
N THR A 13 -21.31 -22.14 -11.21
CA THR A 13 -20.09 -21.98 -10.42
C THR A 13 -19.98 -20.48 -10.19
N ARG A 14 -20.12 -20.06 -8.92
CA ARG A 14 -19.71 -18.71 -8.56
C ARG A 14 -18.24 -18.62 -8.95
N PRO A 15 -17.76 -17.51 -9.54
CA PRO A 15 -16.33 -17.34 -9.74
C PRO A 15 -15.67 -17.52 -8.37
N THR A 16 -14.88 -18.58 -8.23
CA THR A 16 -14.02 -18.82 -7.08
C THR A 16 -12.87 -17.83 -7.22
N ALA A 17 -13.12 -16.57 -6.88
CA ALA A 17 -12.07 -15.58 -6.83
C ALA A 17 -11.14 -15.99 -5.68
N GLU A 18 -10.02 -16.57 -6.07
CA GLU A 18 -8.93 -16.95 -5.18
C GLU A 18 -8.42 -15.70 -4.45
N ILE A 19 -8.25 -15.81 -3.13
CA ILE A 19 -7.75 -14.73 -2.28
C ILE A 19 -6.39 -15.13 -1.73
N TRP A 20 -5.44 -14.21 -1.85
CA TRP A 20 -4.12 -14.31 -1.24
C TRP A 20 -4.04 -13.36 -0.05
N LEU A 21 -3.61 -13.88 1.10
CA LEU A 21 -3.36 -13.09 2.31
C LEU A 21 -1.87 -13.12 2.59
N PHE A 22 -1.23 -11.95 2.50
CA PHE A 22 0.14 -11.74 2.92
C PHE A 22 0.14 -11.02 4.27
N PHE A 23 0.90 -11.52 5.23
CA PHE A 23 0.99 -10.92 6.56
C PHE A 23 2.39 -11.10 7.15
N LYS A 24 2.72 -10.24 8.11
CA LYS A 24 4.02 -10.25 8.78
C LYS A 24 3.93 -10.96 10.12
N ARG A 25 4.97 -11.71 10.49
CA ARG A 25 5.09 -12.41 11.77
C ARG A 25 6.44 -12.11 12.39
N GLY A 26 6.44 -11.63 13.63
CA GLY A 26 7.63 -11.39 14.45
C GLY A 26 7.37 -10.29 15.49
N HIS A 27 8.28 -10.16 16.46
CA HIS A 27 8.14 -9.19 17.56
C HIS A 27 8.58 -7.78 17.17
N THR A 28 9.71 -7.66 16.46
CA THR A 28 10.25 -6.39 15.95
C THR A 28 10.17 -6.36 14.43
N ILE A 29 9.99 -5.16 13.87
CA ILE A 29 9.77 -4.93 12.44
C ILE A 29 10.95 -5.45 11.59
N ASP A 30 12.18 -5.21 12.04
CA ASP A 30 13.42 -5.65 11.40
C ASP A 30 13.61 -7.18 11.40
N ALA A 31 12.93 -7.89 12.30
CA ALA A 31 12.96 -9.35 12.40
C ALA A 31 11.70 -10.02 11.82
N TRP A 32 10.82 -9.27 11.16
CA TRP A 32 9.62 -9.85 10.58
C TRP A 32 9.92 -10.82 9.45
N THR A 33 9.17 -11.92 9.45
CA THR A 33 9.06 -12.85 8.32
C THR A 33 7.71 -12.63 7.64
N THR A 34 7.64 -12.86 6.32
CA THR A 34 6.37 -12.75 5.59
C THR A 34 5.77 -14.11 5.39
N TRP A 35 4.50 -14.25 5.75
CA TRP A 35 3.71 -15.45 5.61
C TRP A 35 2.58 -15.23 4.63
N VAL A 36 2.19 -16.31 3.97
CA VAL A 36 1.16 -16.33 2.95
C VAL A 36 0.16 -17.45 3.21
N GLY A 37 -1.12 -17.13 3.00
CA GLY A 37 -2.23 -18.08 2.99
C GLY A 37 -3.12 -17.84 1.78
N ARG A 38 -3.77 -18.90 1.31
CA ARG A 38 -4.62 -18.86 0.12
C ARG A 38 -6.01 -19.37 0.44
N SER A 39 -7.02 -18.74 -0.15
CA SER A 39 -8.41 -19.16 -0.01
C SER A 39 -9.05 -19.31 -1.39
N GLU A 40 -9.68 -20.45 -1.63
CA GLU A 40 -10.39 -20.75 -2.88
C GLU A 40 -11.92 -20.59 -2.75
N ASP A 41 -12.40 -20.25 -1.55
CA ASP A 41 -13.83 -20.21 -1.19
C ASP A 41 -14.29 -18.84 -0.65
N CYS A 42 -13.63 -17.79 -1.13
CA CYS A 42 -13.87 -16.39 -0.76
C CYS A 42 -13.61 -16.10 0.73
N GLY A 43 -12.52 -16.65 1.28
CA GLY A 43 -12.03 -16.36 2.62
C GLY A 43 -12.71 -17.16 3.74
N ARG A 44 -13.49 -18.20 3.41
CA ARG A 44 -14.15 -19.05 4.43
C ARG A 44 -13.16 -20.04 5.04
N THR A 45 -12.31 -20.63 4.21
CA THR A 45 -11.22 -21.51 4.62
C THR A 45 -9.91 -21.03 4.01
N TRP A 46 -8.82 -21.40 4.67
CA TRP A 46 -7.46 -21.01 4.30
C TRP A 46 -6.59 -22.25 4.19
N SER A 47 -5.66 -22.23 3.23
CA SER A 47 -4.57 -23.19 3.15
C SER A 47 -3.73 -23.20 4.41
N GLU A 48 -2.89 -24.22 4.56
CA GLU A 48 -1.76 -24.13 5.49
C GLU A 48 -0.93 -22.88 5.17
N LEU A 49 -0.55 -22.16 6.23
CA LEU A 49 0.22 -20.93 6.13
C LEU A 49 1.68 -21.29 5.91
N ALA A 50 2.35 -20.61 4.98
CA ALA A 50 3.76 -20.82 4.69
C ALA A 50 4.51 -19.49 4.67
N GLU A 51 5.82 -19.53 4.86
CA GLU A 51 6.68 -18.38 4.59
C GLU A 51 6.64 -18.07 3.09
N LEU A 52 6.52 -16.79 2.73
CA LEU A 52 6.51 -16.33 1.34
C LEU A 52 7.83 -16.67 0.64
N VAL A 53 8.94 -16.48 1.35
CA VAL A 53 10.28 -16.87 0.94
C VAL A 53 10.88 -17.65 2.12
N PRO A 54 11.03 -18.99 2.00
CA PRO A 54 11.51 -19.82 3.10
C PRO A 54 12.86 -19.35 3.64
N GLY A 55 12.94 -19.17 4.96
CA GLY A 55 14.14 -18.75 5.69
C GLY A 55 14.49 -17.27 5.55
N ASP A 56 13.63 -16.43 4.98
CA ASP A 56 13.88 -14.99 4.93
C ASP A 56 13.83 -14.36 6.32
N THR A 57 14.88 -13.60 6.65
CA THR A 57 14.99 -12.84 7.91
C THR A 57 15.34 -11.37 7.65
N SER A 58 15.00 -10.84 6.47
CA SER A 58 15.46 -9.51 6.02
C SER A 58 14.53 -8.36 6.42
N GLY A 59 13.70 -8.53 7.46
CA GLY A 59 12.59 -7.62 7.79
C GLY A 59 11.33 -7.84 6.94
N GLY A 60 11.31 -8.94 6.17
CA GLY A 60 10.16 -9.40 5.39
C GLY A 60 10.26 -9.10 3.90
N ARG A 61 9.51 -9.90 3.13
CA ARG A 61 9.42 -9.89 1.67
C ARG A 61 7.98 -9.62 1.21
N GLY A 62 7.78 -9.51 -0.09
CA GLY A 62 6.46 -9.33 -0.69
C GLY A 62 5.78 -8.02 -0.28
N PRO A 63 4.44 -7.95 -0.42
CA PRO A 63 3.73 -6.70 -0.30
C PRO A 63 3.76 -6.19 1.15
N VAL A 64 4.03 -4.91 1.32
CA VAL A 64 3.86 -4.21 2.59
C VAL A 64 2.76 -3.17 2.39
N ARG A 65 1.63 -3.36 3.07
CA ARG A 65 0.43 -2.50 3.08
C ARG A 65 -0.35 -2.39 1.77
N GLN A 66 0.30 -2.37 0.61
CA GLN A 66 -0.36 -2.28 -0.69
C GLN A 66 -0.35 -3.63 -1.39
N SER A 67 -1.46 -3.96 -2.05
CA SER A 67 -1.63 -5.22 -2.78
C SER A 67 -0.61 -5.34 -3.91
N PRO A 68 -0.17 -6.57 -4.28
CA PRO A 68 0.62 -6.76 -5.48
C PRO A 68 -0.09 -6.20 -6.72
N LEU A 69 0.65 -5.50 -7.56
CA LEU A 69 0.20 -5.09 -8.88
C LEU A 69 0.44 -6.25 -9.85
N ARG A 70 -0.59 -6.66 -10.57
CA ARG A 70 -0.45 -7.63 -11.65
C ARG A 70 -0.27 -6.88 -12.96
N ILE A 71 0.85 -7.12 -13.62
CA ILE A 71 1.15 -6.63 -14.97
C ILE A 71 1.59 -7.82 -15.81
N ASP A 72 0.96 -7.99 -16.96
CA ASP A 72 1.08 -9.18 -17.80
C ASP A 72 0.83 -10.45 -16.94
N ASP A 73 1.75 -11.41 -16.99
CA ASP A 73 1.73 -12.62 -16.16
C ASP A 73 2.54 -12.49 -14.85
N ALA A 74 3.13 -11.31 -14.59
CA ALA A 74 3.95 -11.08 -13.41
C ALA A 74 3.17 -10.42 -12.27
N TRP A 75 3.54 -10.77 -11.04
CA TRP A 75 3.06 -10.14 -9.81
C TRP A 75 4.19 -9.28 -9.27
N LEU A 76 3.93 -8.00 -9.08
CA LEU A 76 4.88 -7.04 -8.52
C LEU A 76 4.38 -6.65 -7.13
N ALA A 77 5.05 -7.15 -6.10
CA ALA A 77 4.73 -6.91 -4.71
C ALA A 77 5.65 -5.83 -4.13
N PRO A 78 5.15 -4.60 -3.92
CA PRO A 78 5.94 -3.51 -3.38
C PRO A 78 6.17 -3.70 -1.88
N GLY A 79 7.44 -3.68 -1.44
CA GLY A 79 7.84 -3.92 -0.06
C GLY A 79 8.91 -2.93 0.42
N SER A 80 9.23 -3.00 1.70
CA SER A 80 10.28 -2.17 2.29
C SER A 80 10.95 -2.86 3.47
N VAL A 81 12.20 -2.47 3.76
CA VAL A 81 12.94 -2.84 4.97
C VAL A 81 12.99 -1.65 5.91
N GLU A 82 12.94 -1.90 7.22
CA GLU A 82 12.83 -0.87 8.25
C GLU A 82 13.81 -1.18 9.39
N LEU A 83 15.08 -0.80 9.21
CA LEU A 83 16.11 -0.91 10.25
C LEU A 83 15.99 0.28 11.21
N TRP A 84 16.25 0.02 12.49
CA TRP A 84 16.10 1.01 13.57
C TRP A 84 17.40 1.39 14.28
N ASP A 85 18.48 0.62 14.08
CA ASP A 85 19.79 0.88 14.69
C ASP A 85 20.97 0.47 13.78
N PRO A 86 21.64 1.43 13.09
CA PRO A 86 21.15 2.78 12.86
C PRO A 86 19.87 2.77 12.00
N PRO A 87 19.02 3.81 12.08
CA PRO A 87 17.79 3.86 11.31
C PRO A 87 18.09 3.96 9.81
N THR A 88 17.61 3.00 9.02
CA THR A 88 17.82 2.96 7.56
C THR A 88 16.68 2.20 6.89
N TRP A 89 15.98 2.89 6.00
CA TRP A 89 14.70 2.48 5.44
C TRP A 89 14.74 2.52 3.92
N ASP A 90 14.50 1.37 3.30
CA ASP A 90 14.61 1.21 1.85
C ASP A 90 13.41 0.46 1.27
N CYS A 91 13.02 0.84 0.05
CA CYS A 91 11.99 0.17 -0.72
C CYS A 91 12.57 -0.89 -1.66
N PHE A 92 11.78 -1.90 -1.97
CA PHE A 92 12.08 -2.91 -2.98
C PHE A 92 10.81 -3.38 -3.67
N ILE A 93 10.96 -4.03 -4.82
CA ILE A 93 9.89 -4.81 -5.47
C ILE A 93 10.25 -6.28 -5.38
N ASP A 94 9.32 -7.10 -4.92
CA ASP A 94 9.37 -8.54 -5.11
C ASP A 94 8.54 -8.93 -6.34
N ALA A 95 9.18 -9.56 -7.32
CA ALA A 95 8.53 -10.00 -8.54
C ALA A 95 8.38 -11.52 -8.56
N SER A 96 7.17 -11.99 -8.87
CA SER A 96 6.90 -13.40 -9.18
C SER A 96 6.39 -13.53 -10.61
N THR A 97 6.91 -14.51 -11.34
CA THR A 97 6.52 -14.83 -12.73
C THR A 97 5.95 -16.25 -12.86
N ASP A 98 5.70 -16.91 -11.73
CA ASP A 98 5.24 -18.30 -11.64
C ASP A 98 3.98 -18.44 -10.77
N GLY A 99 3.18 -17.37 -10.69
CA GLY A 99 1.91 -17.38 -9.96
C GLY A 99 2.07 -17.29 -8.44
N GLY A 100 3.13 -16.64 -7.95
CA GLY A 100 3.39 -16.40 -6.54
C GLY A 100 4.19 -17.51 -5.84
N VAL A 101 4.76 -18.46 -6.59
CA VAL A 101 5.53 -19.58 -6.03
C VAL A 101 6.94 -19.15 -5.66
N THR A 102 7.64 -18.42 -6.54
CA THR A 102 8.96 -17.85 -6.27
C THR A 102 8.99 -16.35 -6.46
N TRP A 103 9.87 -15.69 -5.72
CA TRP A 103 9.94 -14.22 -5.64
C TRP A 103 11.38 -13.73 -5.75
N ARG A 104 11.63 -12.84 -6.72
CA ARG A 104 12.91 -12.16 -6.90
C ARG A 104 12.80 -10.72 -6.43
N ARG A 105 13.67 -10.33 -5.49
CA ARG A 105 13.78 -8.96 -4.99
C ARG A 105 14.60 -8.10 -5.96
N THR A 106 14.08 -6.93 -6.28
CA THR A 106 14.77 -5.82 -6.94
C THR A 106 14.79 -4.62 -6.00
N PRO A 107 15.96 -4.06 -5.65
CA PRO A 107 16.02 -2.85 -4.84
C PRO A 107 15.49 -1.63 -5.60
N VAL A 108 14.89 -0.69 -4.88
CA VAL A 108 14.57 0.64 -5.41
C VAL A 108 15.56 1.63 -4.78
N PRO A 109 16.47 2.23 -5.56
CA PRO A 109 17.53 3.05 -4.98
C PRO A 109 16.99 4.28 -4.25
N LEU A 110 17.72 4.71 -3.22
CA LEU A 110 17.47 5.91 -2.46
C LEU A 110 18.81 6.54 -2.06
N ASP A 111 18.99 7.83 -2.31
CA ASP A 111 20.22 8.54 -1.92
C ASP A 111 20.14 9.01 -0.46
N HIS A 112 20.53 8.12 0.45
CA HIS A 112 20.55 8.38 1.90
C HIS A 112 21.45 9.56 2.30
N ALA A 113 22.45 9.94 1.48
CA ALA A 113 23.31 11.09 1.79
C ALA A 113 22.56 12.44 1.74
N THR A 114 21.37 12.46 1.12
CA THR A 114 20.54 13.66 0.97
C THR A 114 19.43 13.77 2.01
N LEU A 115 19.23 12.73 2.84
CA LEU A 115 18.10 12.62 3.76
C LEU A 115 18.47 13.08 5.17
N ARG A 116 17.47 13.57 5.92
CA ARG A 116 17.60 13.88 7.35
C ARG A 116 17.20 12.69 8.21
N GLY A 117 16.17 11.96 7.80
CA GLY A 117 15.67 10.79 8.53
C GLY A 117 16.08 9.46 7.90
N ALA A 118 15.38 8.40 8.31
CA ALA A 118 15.71 7.02 7.99
C ALA A 118 15.53 6.64 6.51
N GLY A 119 14.61 7.29 5.79
CA GLY A 119 14.35 6.98 4.38
C GLY A 119 12.88 6.81 4.01
N CYS A 120 12.63 5.91 3.06
CA CYS A 120 11.32 5.70 2.43
C CYS A 120 10.83 4.26 2.62
N ILE A 121 9.56 4.08 2.99
CA ILE A 121 8.95 2.76 3.22
C ILE A 121 7.49 2.70 2.77
N GLN A 122 6.94 1.48 2.79
CA GLN A 122 5.54 1.16 2.47
C GLN A 122 5.11 1.70 1.08
N PRO A 123 5.79 1.26 0.01
CA PRO A 123 5.51 1.72 -1.34
C PRO A 123 4.11 1.35 -1.83
N ALA A 124 3.45 2.29 -2.51
CA ALA A 124 2.29 2.08 -3.36
C ALA A 124 2.75 2.07 -4.82
N LEU A 125 2.49 0.97 -5.52
CA LEU A 125 2.88 0.77 -6.92
C LEU A 125 1.62 0.79 -7.79
N VAL A 126 1.61 1.65 -8.80
CA VAL A 126 0.49 1.81 -9.74
C VAL A 126 0.99 1.91 -11.19
N PRO A 127 0.17 1.56 -12.19
CA PRO A 127 0.45 1.91 -13.58
C PRO A 127 0.56 3.43 -13.76
N GLY A 128 1.48 3.87 -14.62
CA GLY A 128 1.61 5.27 -15.05
C GLY A 128 1.08 5.50 -16.47
N THR A 129 1.12 6.76 -16.88
CA THR A 129 0.70 7.25 -18.22
C THR A 129 1.88 7.67 -19.09
N GLY A 130 2.97 8.15 -18.50
CA GLY A 130 4.24 8.47 -19.16
C GLY A 130 5.28 7.38 -18.98
N ALA A 131 5.36 6.79 -17.78
CA ALA A 131 6.12 5.58 -17.49
C ALA A 131 5.18 4.40 -17.25
N ARG A 132 5.66 3.16 -17.47
CA ARG A 132 4.87 1.94 -17.21
C ARG A 132 4.44 1.83 -15.75
N LEU A 133 5.34 2.16 -14.82
CA LEU A 133 5.16 1.99 -13.39
C LEU A 133 5.51 3.28 -12.65
N VAL A 134 4.68 3.61 -11.67
CA VAL A 134 4.90 4.71 -10.72
C VAL A 134 4.84 4.15 -9.31
N MET A 135 5.87 4.45 -8.53
CA MET A 135 5.94 4.16 -7.10
C MET A 135 5.80 5.44 -6.30
N LEU A 136 4.95 5.42 -5.28
CA LEU A 136 4.81 6.46 -4.27
C LEU A 136 5.11 5.87 -2.90
N THR A 137 5.84 6.58 -2.05
CA THR A 137 6.24 6.07 -0.73
C THR A 137 6.01 7.12 0.35
N ARG A 138 5.71 6.68 1.58
CA ARG A 138 5.86 7.57 2.73
C ARG A 138 7.35 7.70 3.07
N SER A 139 7.72 8.81 3.71
CA SER A 139 9.11 9.06 4.10
C SER A 139 9.20 9.80 5.43
N THR A 140 10.39 9.75 6.03
CA THR A 140 10.77 10.60 7.17
C THR A 140 10.99 12.08 6.79
N GLU A 141 10.94 12.42 5.50
CA GLU A 141 11.25 13.77 4.99
C GLU A 141 10.06 14.72 4.95
N GLY A 142 8.90 14.29 5.47
CA GLY A 142 7.71 15.13 5.56
C GLY A 142 6.95 15.30 4.24
N ARG A 143 7.17 14.40 3.27
CA ARG A 143 6.56 14.41 1.94
C ARG A 143 6.57 13.02 1.32
N VAL A 144 5.72 12.80 0.33
CA VAL A 144 5.75 11.57 -0.48
C VAL A 144 6.97 11.59 -1.40
N PHE A 145 7.64 10.45 -1.52
CA PHE A 145 8.71 10.21 -2.49
C PHE A 145 8.19 9.39 -3.67
N ARG A 146 8.81 9.58 -4.84
CA ARG A 146 8.38 9.03 -6.12
C ARG A 146 9.54 8.36 -6.86
N GLY A 147 9.23 7.23 -7.49
CA GLY A 147 10.04 6.61 -8.55
C GLY A 147 9.15 6.27 -9.74
N ALA A 148 9.71 6.25 -10.95
CA ALA A 148 8.99 5.80 -12.14
C ALA A 148 9.93 5.08 -13.09
N THR A 149 9.45 4.00 -13.72
CA THR A 149 10.25 3.16 -14.61
C THR A 149 9.38 2.44 -15.65
N ASP A 150 9.99 2.07 -16.76
CA ASP A 150 9.42 1.15 -17.76
C ASP A 150 9.82 -0.31 -17.53
N ASP A 151 10.89 -0.53 -16.76
CA ASP A 151 11.43 -1.84 -16.42
C ASP A 151 11.29 -2.08 -14.90
N PRO A 152 10.44 -3.02 -14.44
CA PRO A 152 10.28 -3.29 -13.02
C PRO A 152 11.54 -3.82 -12.33
N THR A 153 12.57 -4.18 -13.10
CA THR A 153 13.86 -4.68 -12.61
C THR A 153 14.95 -3.60 -12.53
N ASP A 154 14.73 -2.41 -13.11
CA ASP A 154 15.65 -1.28 -13.10
C ASP A 154 14.92 -0.01 -12.68
N TRP A 155 15.24 0.48 -11.47
CA TRP A 155 14.59 1.65 -10.90
C TRP A 155 15.58 2.80 -10.76
N PRO A 156 15.21 4.02 -11.19
CA PRO A 156 15.97 5.20 -10.80
C PRO A 156 15.79 5.48 -9.29
N PRO A 157 16.69 6.27 -8.67
CA PRO A 157 16.53 6.67 -7.28
C PRO A 157 15.20 7.37 -7.00
N LEU A 158 14.60 7.07 -5.85
CA LEU A 158 13.42 7.80 -5.37
C LEU A 158 13.75 9.27 -5.16
N THR A 159 12.82 10.14 -5.56
CA THR A 159 12.95 11.60 -5.45
C THR A 159 11.75 12.21 -4.72
N PRO A 160 11.93 13.32 -3.97
CA PRO A 160 10.83 13.96 -3.26
C PRO A 160 9.80 14.59 -4.20
N THR A 161 8.52 14.53 -3.83
CA THR A 161 7.43 15.25 -4.51
C THR A 161 7.02 16.50 -3.73
N THR A 162 6.02 17.23 -4.26
CA THR A 162 5.34 18.32 -3.56
C THR A 162 4.20 17.84 -2.64
N LEU A 163 3.83 16.56 -2.68
CA LEU A 163 2.71 16.03 -1.90
C LEU A 163 3.12 15.88 -0.42
N PRO A 164 2.47 16.58 0.52
CA PRO A 164 2.82 16.49 1.94
C PRO A 164 2.48 15.11 2.51
N ASN A 165 3.32 14.61 3.40
CA ASN A 165 3.06 13.39 4.16
C ASN A 165 3.82 13.45 5.50
N ASN A 166 3.19 12.99 6.56
CA ASN A 166 3.68 13.07 7.93
C ASN A 166 4.42 11.80 8.40
N ASN A 167 4.97 11.03 7.46
CA ASN A 167 5.43 9.67 7.69
C ASN A 167 4.32 8.68 8.12
N SER A 168 3.05 8.97 7.81
CA SER A 168 1.94 8.01 7.92
C SER A 168 1.76 7.24 6.61
N GLY A 169 1.22 6.03 6.69
CA GLY A 169 0.99 5.18 5.52
C GLY A 169 0.07 5.85 4.50
N ILE A 170 0.34 5.61 3.22
CA ILE A 170 -0.46 6.10 2.09
C ILE A 170 -1.13 4.93 1.35
N ALA A 171 -2.08 5.23 0.47
CA ALA A 171 -2.61 4.30 -0.52
C ALA A 171 -2.80 5.02 -1.84
N ALA A 172 -2.55 4.34 -2.95
CA ALA A 172 -2.73 4.92 -4.27
C ALA A 172 -3.35 3.93 -5.25
N VAL A 173 -4.13 4.45 -6.20
CA VAL A 173 -4.71 3.69 -7.32
C VAL A 173 -4.59 4.49 -8.60
N ALA A 174 -4.36 3.79 -9.71
CA ALA A 174 -4.53 4.36 -11.04
C ALA A 174 -6.00 4.22 -11.48
N LEU A 175 -6.57 5.31 -11.99
CA LEU A 175 -7.92 5.35 -12.54
C LEU A 175 -7.90 4.99 -14.03
N PRO A 176 -9.02 4.50 -14.59
CA PRO A 176 -9.15 4.20 -16.01
C PRO A 176 -8.84 5.36 -16.97
N ASP A 177 -8.97 6.61 -16.51
CA ASP A 177 -8.66 7.81 -17.29
C ASP A 177 -7.19 8.26 -17.20
N GLY A 178 -6.34 7.47 -16.53
CA GLY A 178 -4.91 7.71 -16.39
C GLY A 178 -4.52 8.58 -15.19
N ARG A 179 -5.48 9.15 -14.45
CA ARG A 179 -5.15 9.85 -13.19
C ARG A 179 -4.73 8.85 -12.13
N ILE A 180 -3.83 9.26 -11.24
CA ILE A 180 -3.52 8.52 -10.01
C ILE A 180 -4.14 9.28 -8.85
N TRP A 181 -4.93 8.59 -8.03
CA TRP A 181 -5.41 9.10 -6.75
C TRP A 181 -4.56 8.54 -5.62
N CYS A 182 -4.19 9.39 -4.67
CA CYS A 182 -3.43 9.04 -3.48
C CYS A 182 -4.16 9.52 -2.23
N ALA A 183 -4.51 8.60 -1.33
CA ALA A 183 -4.97 8.91 0.01
C ALA A 183 -3.77 9.07 0.95
N HIS A 184 -3.66 10.22 1.60
CA HIS A 184 -2.55 10.57 2.47
C HIS A 184 -2.98 11.57 3.55
N ASN A 185 -2.21 11.65 4.63
CA ASN A 185 -2.38 12.70 5.61
C ASN A 185 -1.80 14.03 5.09
N GLU A 186 -2.59 15.10 5.13
CA GLU A 186 -2.20 16.45 4.68
C GLU A 186 -1.41 17.18 5.78
N ALA A 187 -0.22 16.68 6.08
CA ALA A 187 0.70 17.27 7.04
C ALA A 187 2.13 16.95 6.65
N SER A 188 3.06 17.84 6.97
CA SER A 188 4.50 17.66 6.72
C SER A 188 5.27 17.55 8.03
N GLY A 189 6.29 16.70 8.02
CA GLY A 189 7.18 16.42 9.15
C GLY A 189 7.31 14.92 9.40
N ASP A 190 8.33 14.53 10.15
CA ASP A 190 8.45 13.15 10.61
C ASP A 190 7.53 12.91 11.80
N TRP A 191 6.65 11.91 11.71
CA TRP A 191 5.62 11.59 12.70
C TRP A 191 4.70 12.77 13.05
N ALA A 192 4.41 13.65 12.09
CA ALA A 192 3.52 14.79 12.31
C ALA A 192 2.04 14.39 12.39
N SER A 193 1.17 15.38 12.59
CA SER A 193 -0.28 15.24 12.76
C SER A 193 -0.96 14.30 11.75
N ARG A 194 -1.87 13.45 12.24
CA ARG A 194 -2.70 12.52 11.46
C ARG A 194 -4.19 12.95 11.38
N SER A 195 -4.51 14.18 11.74
CA SER A 195 -5.89 14.65 11.91
C SER A 195 -6.60 15.06 10.64
N ARG A 196 -5.86 15.25 9.54
CA ARG A 196 -6.45 15.49 8.23
C ARG A 196 -6.05 14.39 7.26
N LEU A 197 -7.04 13.66 6.75
CA LEU A 197 -6.88 12.64 5.71
C LEU A 197 -7.58 13.12 4.44
N VAL A 198 -6.84 13.15 3.33
CA VAL A 198 -7.33 13.68 2.05
C VAL A 198 -7.05 12.71 0.92
N ILE A 199 -7.72 12.91 -0.20
CA ILE A 199 -7.32 12.37 -1.49
C ILE A 199 -6.75 13.50 -2.34
N SER A 200 -5.58 13.26 -2.92
CA SER A 200 -4.99 14.11 -3.95
C SER A 200 -4.83 13.33 -5.25
N SER A 201 -4.96 14.03 -6.38
CA SER A 201 -4.84 13.48 -7.72
C SER A 201 -3.63 14.06 -8.43
N THR A 202 -3.05 13.24 -9.29
CA THR A 202 -2.04 13.63 -10.29
C THR A 202 -2.47 13.09 -11.65
N SER A 203 -2.12 13.81 -12.72
CA SER A 203 -2.32 13.39 -14.12
C SER A 203 -1.00 13.36 -14.90
N ASP A 204 0.12 13.48 -14.20
CA ASP A 204 1.48 13.51 -14.76
C ASP A 204 2.40 12.58 -13.95
N ASP A 205 1.88 11.41 -13.61
CA ASP A 205 2.57 10.34 -12.92
C ASP A 205 3.15 10.73 -11.55
N GLY A 206 2.58 11.74 -10.85
CA GLY A 206 3.00 12.16 -9.52
C GLY A 206 3.97 13.33 -9.48
N LEU A 207 4.15 14.04 -10.60
CA LEU A 207 5.00 15.24 -10.67
C LEU A 207 4.27 16.47 -10.11
N THR A 208 2.98 16.62 -10.39
CA THR A 208 2.11 17.65 -9.83
C THR A 208 0.88 17.05 -9.16
N TRP A 209 0.37 17.76 -8.15
CA TRP A 209 -0.69 17.25 -7.28
C TRP A 209 -1.77 18.30 -7.05
N GLN A 210 -3.02 17.84 -7.02
CA GLN A 210 -4.19 18.65 -6.69
C GLN A 210 -5.07 17.89 -5.69
N ARG A 211 -5.50 18.55 -4.62
CA ARG A 211 -6.43 17.93 -3.66
C ARG A 211 -7.80 17.73 -4.30
N VAL A 212 -8.32 16.51 -4.23
CA VAL A 212 -9.64 16.12 -4.72
C VAL A 212 -10.68 16.35 -3.64
N THR A 213 -10.48 15.77 -2.46
CA THR A 213 -11.44 15.84 -1.35
C THR A 213 -10.76 15.64 0.00
N VAL A 214 -11.43 16.08 1.06
CA VAL A 214 -11.07 15.78 2.45
C VAL A 214 -11.98 14.64 2.91
N LEU A 215 -11.37 13.53 3.34
CA LEU A 215 -12.10 12.38 3.90
C LEU A 215 -12.42 12.62 5.38
N GLU A 216 -11.43 13.13 6.11
CA GLU A 216 -11.53 13.39 7.55
C GLU A 216 -10.85 14.71 7.89
N ASP A 217 -11.46 15.48 8.79
CA ASP A 217 -10.90 16.70 9.37
C ASP A 217 -11.18 16.75 10.87
N GLY A 218 -10.33 16.07 11.65
CA GLY A 218 -10.44 15.99 13.11
C GLY A 218 -9.54 16.96 13.85
N VAL A 219 -9.09 18.06 13.21
CA VAL A 219 -8.21 19.06 13.84
C VAL A 219 -8.80 19.61 15.15
N ALA A 220 -10.14 19.68 15.26
CA ALA A 220 -10.82 20.11 16.48
C ALA A 220 -10.87 19.04 17.60
N GLU A 221 -10.65 17.77 17.25
CA GLU A 221 -10.72 16.63 18.18
C GLU A 221 -9.35 16.36 18.82
N GLY A 222 -8.28 16.55 18.06
CA GLY A 222 -6.89 16.34 18.46
C GLY A 222 -5.97 16.45 17.25
N ASP A 223 -4.66 16.51 17.46
CA ASP A 223 -3.70 16.56 16.35
C ASP A 223 -3.35 15.16 15.81
N GLY A 224 -3.76 14.08 16.47
CA GLY A 224 -3.47 12.71 16.07
C GLY A 224 -1.97 12.40 15.97
N THR A 225 -1.13 13.19 16.63
CA THR A 225 0.32 13.03 16.60
C THR A 225 0.71 11.80 17.43
N PRO A 226 1.48 10.85 16.87
CA PRO A 226 1.99 9.72 17.64
C PRO A 226 2.79 10.14 18.87
N VAL A 227 2.66 9.38 19.95
CA VAL A 227 3.41 9.61 21.21
C VAL A 227 4.85 9.13 21.05
N THR A 228 5.04 7.92 20.50
CA THR A 228 6.35 7.34 20.21
C THR A 228 6.27 6.41 18.99
N ALA A 229 7.41 6.23 18.32
CA ALA A 229 7.61 5.22 17.29
C ALA A 229 8.89 4.44 17.58
N ALA A 230 8.83 3.12 17.45
CA ALA A 230 9.94 2.22 17.70
C ALA A 230 9.85 0.98 16.81
N ALA A 231 10.87 0.11 16.89
CA ALA A 231 10.90 -1.18 16.20
C ALA A 231 9.74 -2.13 16.54
N THR A 232 8.97 -1.86 17.60
CA THR A 232 7.78 -2.62 18.00
C THR A 232 6.47 -1.99 17.50
N GLY A 233 6.53 -0.84 16.84
CA GLY A 233 5.39 -0.12 16.30
C GLY A 233 5.23 1.30 16.84
N VAL A 234 4.10 1.90 16.47
CA VAL A 234 3.73 3.28 16.81
C VAL A 234 2.72 3.28 17.94
N VAL A 235 2.97 4.11 18.96
CA VAL A 235 2.08 4.31 20.12
C VAL A 235 1.35 5.64 19.97
N THR A 236 0.05 5.62 20.21
CA THR A 236 -0.89 6.73 19.99
C THR A 236 -2.11 6.55 20.91
N ASP A 237 -2.78 7.64 21.29
CA ASP A 237 -4.07 7.60 21.99
C ASP A 237 -5.27 7.50 21.03
N GLY A 238 -5.01 7.67 19.73
CA GLY A 238 -5.99 7.64 18.64
C GLY A 238 -6.86 8.89 18.51
N VAL A 239 -6.75 9.89 19.38
CA VAL A 239 -7.63 11.07 19.35
C VAL A 239 -7.27 11.97 18.17
N GLY A 240 -8.24 12.20 17.27
CA GLY A 240 -7.99 12.93 16.02
C GLY A 240 -7.01 12.21 15.09
N GLU A 241 -6.87 10.89 15.18
CA GLU A 241 -6.02 10.11 14.26
C GLU A 241 -6.85 9.42 13.17
N PHE A 242 -6.55 9.75 11.90
CA PHE A 242 -7.05 9.02 10.74
C PHE A 242 -5.86 8.57 9.93
N SER A 243 -5.67 7.26 9.80
CA SER A 243 -4.42 6.73 9.29
C SER A 243 -4.62 5.44 8.52
N TYR A 244 -3.56 5.07 7.81
CA TYR A 244 -3.45 3.77 7.17
C TYR A 244 -4.57 3.45 6.17
N PRO A 245 -4.75 4.29 5.12
CA PRO A 245 -5.74 4.02 4.10
C PRO A 245 -5.40 2.76 3.29
N ALA A 246 -6.43 2.20 2.66
CA ALA A 246 -6.37 1.22 1.58
C ALA A 246 -7.42 1.57 0.53
N MET A 247 -7.11 1.34 -0.75
CA MET A 247 -7.92 1.78 -1.88
C MET A 247 -7.99 0.70 -2.95
N VAL A 248 -9.12 0.60 -3.64
CA VAL A 248 -9.30 -0.25 -4.83
C VAL A 248 -10.30 0.36 -5.78
N VAL A 249 -10.06 0.23 -7.08
CA VAL A 249 -11.00 0.65 -8.14
C VAL A 249 -12.02 -0.47 -8.37
N VAL A 250 -13.31 -0.14 -8.32
CA VAL A 250 -14.44 -1.06 -8.53
C VAL A 250 -15.43 -0.40 -9.48
N GLY A 251 -15.40 -0.79 -10.76
CA GLY A 251 -16.24 -0.16 -11.78
C GLY A 251 -15.84 1.30 -11.99
N ASP A 252 -16.77 2.21 -11.75
CA ASP A 252 -16.63 3.67 -11.79
C ASP A 252 -16.45 4.30 -10.39
N GLU A 253 -16.22 3.48 -9.38
CA GLU A 253 -15.96 3.91 -8.00
C GLU A 253 -14.54 3.57 -7.55
N VAL A 254 -13.99 4.39 -6.65
CA VAL A 254 -12.91 3.98 -5.75
C VAL A 254 -13.53 3.62 -4.41
N TRP A 255 -13.23 2.43 -3.91
CA TRP A 255 -13.60 1.97 -2.57
C TRP A 255 -12.41 2.17 -1.64
N LEU A 256 -12.65 2.80 -0.49
CA LEU A 256 -11.62 3.19 0.46
C LEU A 256 -11.93 2.68 1.85
N THR A 257 -10.88 2.34 2.59
CA THR A 257 -10.95 2.11 4.04
C THR A 257 -9.79 2.80 4.73
N TRP A 258 -9.95 3.17 6.00
CA TRP A 258 -8.88 3.71 6.84
C TRP A 258 -9.13 3.43 8.32
N SER A 259 -8.09 3.49 9.13
CA SER A 259 -8.21 3.46 10.58
C SER A 259 -8.80 4.76 11.08
N TRP A 260 -9.93 4.68 11.78
CA TRP A 260 -10.62 5.82 12.38
C TRP A 260 -10.39 5.83 13.89
N GLN A 261 -9.67 6.85 14.36
CA GLN A 261 -9.30 7.08 15.75
C GLN A 261 -8.75 5.86 16.50
N ARG A 262 -8.10 4.92 15.79
CA ARG A 262 -7.63 3.61 16.32
C ARG A 262 -8.73 2.75 16.96
N ARG A 263 -10.01 3.01 16.64
CA ARG A 263 -11.19 2.34 17.23
C ARG A 263 -11.96 1.50 16.23
N SER A 264 -12.01 1.94 14.98
CA SER A 264 -12.76 1.27 13.92
C SER A 264 -12.06 1.42 12.58
N ILE A 265 -12.58 0.70 11.58
CA ILE A 265 -12.23 0.89 10.18
C ILE A 265 -13.39 1.61 9.51
N ALA A 266 -13.14 2.81 8.99
CA ALA A 266 -14.09 3.55 8.18
C ALA A 266 -14.11 3.01 6.75
N PHE A 267 -15.20 3.26 6.03
CA PHE A 267 -15.39 2.85 4.65
C PHE A 267 -16.14 3.92 3.86
N GLU A 268 -15.65 4.24 2.66
CA GLU A 268 -16.29 5.18 1.74
C GLU A 268 -16.15 4.73 0.29
N ARG A 269 -17.06 5.22 -0.56
CA ARG A 269 -17.06 5.01 -2.01
C ARG A 269 -17.14 6.36 -2.71
N LEU A 270 -16.25 6.58 -3.67
CA LEU A 270 -16.16 7.83 -4.41
C LEU A 270 -16.23 7.54 -5.90
N VAL A 271 -17.08 8.27 -6.61
CA VAL A 271 -17.13 8.24 -8.09
C VAL A 271 -16.06 9.19 -8.63
N PHE A 272 -15.40 8.80 -9.72
CA PHE A 272 -14.27 9.55 -10.31
C PHE A 272 -14.51 10.05 -11.74
#